data_AF-A0A519EHE6-F1
#
_entry.id   AF-A0A519EHE6-F1
#
_cell.length_a   1.000
_cell.length_b   1.000
_cell.length_c   1.000
_cell.angle_alpha   90.00
_cell.angle_beta   90.00
_cell.angle_gamma   90.00
#
_symmetry.space_group_name_H-M   'P 1'
#
loop_
_entity.id
_entity.type
_entity.pdbx_description
1 polymer ?
#
loop_
_entity_poly.entity_id
_entity_poly.type
_entity_poly.pdbx_seq_one_letter_code
_entity_poly.pdbx_strand_id
1 'polypeptide(L)'
;MSDRPGSGALLPAALCLFLLWPAASRAADAPAPAPKGEVSGEPLRDRLADRLKEDAAALKLSTKPAGAPPDVRTSNPVDQRARRAAKPAAAASGAKSSTPWSYTGEGAPDKWGQLQPEFRQCAIGTRQSPIDLRDTIKVDQERIQFDYKPSSFSVVDDGHTIQVNVAPGNGLTIMGRRYELQQFHFHRPSEERINGRQYDMVAHLVHKDAGGREATVAVLLERGQDQALIQTVWNHLPLERGDTYTAPVPIDLTQLLPKDQGYFSYMGSMTTPPCTEGVLWLVLRQPVQVSAQQISVFSHLYPMNARPLQAPSGRLIKESN
;
A
#
# COMPACT_ATOMS: atom_id res chain seq x y z
N MET A 1 3.04 -44.33 90.46
CA MET A 1 2.81 -42.91 90.77
C MET A 1 2.13 -42.29 89.56
N SER A 2 0.91 -41.76 89.78
CA SER A 2 0.19 -40.68 89.06
C SER A 2 0.27 -40.59 87.54
N ASP A 3 -0.73 -40.15 86.78
CA ASP A 3 -2.14 -39.75 86.92
C ASP A 3 -2.53 -39.39 85.47
N ARG A 4 -3.80 -39.51 85.08
CA ARG A 4 -4.31 -38.72 83.92
C ARG A 4 -4.49 -37.27 84.39
N PRO A 5 -4.30 -36.23 83.55
CA PRO A 5 -5.43 -35.60 82.82
C PRO A 5 -4.95 -34.95 81.48
N GLY A 6 -5.73 -34.37 80.56
CA GLY A 6 -6.97 -33.58 80.60
C GLY A 6 -6.68 -32.10 80.31
N SER A 7 -7.58 -31.43 79.55
CA SER A 7 -7.66 -29.98 79.24
C SER A 7 -6.66 -29.42 78.21
N GLY A 8 -6.98 -28.49 77.31
CA GLY A 8 -8.07 -27.51 77.22
C GLY A 8 -7.47 -26.09 77.17
N ALA A 9 -7.59 -25.39 76.04
CA ALA A 9 -7.39 -23.94 75.87
C ALA A 9 -8.11 -23.52 74.55
N LEU A 10 -9.19 -22.75 74.51
CA LEU A 10 -9.44 -21.32 74.81
C LEU A 10 -8.84 -20.31 73.79
N LEU A 11 -9.68 -19.90 72.82
CA LEU A 11 -9.88 -18.58 72.14
C LEU A 11 -8.72 -17.87 71.37
N PRO A 12 -8.97 -16.85 70.50
CA PRO A 12 -10.22 -16.17 70.11
C PRO A 12 -10.44 -15.96 68.58
N ALA A 13 -11.56 -15.29 68.29
CA ALA A 13 -12.14 -14.88 67.02
C ALA A 13 -11.27 -14.03 66.07
N ALA A 14 -11.59 -14.14 64.77
CA ALA A 14 -11.43 -13.05 63.81
C ALA A 14 -12.70 -12.94 62.93
N LEU A 15 -13.23 -11.72 62.93
CA LEU A 15 -14.42 -11.20 62.27
C LEU A 15 -14.58 -11.63 60.79
N CYS A 16 -15.75 -12.17 60.45
CA CYS A 16 -16.33 -12.01 59.12
C CYS A 16 -17.28 -10.79 59.15
N LEU A 17 -16.87 -9.70 58.54
CA LEU A 17 -17.72 -8.54 58.27
C LEU A 17 -18.66 -8.90 57.09
N PHE A 18 -19.89 -9.28 57.40
CA PHE A 18 -21.01 -9.17 56.46
C PHE A 18 -21.69 -7.83 56.71
N LEU A 19 -21.43 -6.84 55.84
CA LEU A 19 -22.26 -5.66 55.73
C LEU A 19 -23.14 -5.80 54.49
N LEU A 20 -24.44 -5.88 54.79
CA LEU A 20 -25.55 -5.78 53.86
C LEU A 20 -25.48 -4.45 53.10
N TRP A 21 -25.70 -4.49 51.78
CA TRP A 21 -26.17 -3.35 51.00
C TRP A 21 -27.57 -3.65 50.43
N PRO A 22 -28.53 -2.74 50.55
CA PRO A 22 -29.93 -2.94 50.17
C PRO A 22 -30.16 -3.14 48.67
N ALA A 23 -31.22 -3.91 48.39
CA ALA A 23 -31.86 -4.07 47.10
C ALA A 23 -32.30 -2.72 46.52
N ALA A 24 -31.87 -2.43 45.30
CA ALA A 24 -32.39 -1.35 44.48
C ALA A 24 -33.46 -1.89 43.51
N SER A 25 -34.57 -1.17 43.47
CA SER A 25 -35.78 -1.35 42.67
C SER A 25 -35.52 -1.45 41.16
N ARG A 26 -36.27 -2.35 40.50
CA ARG A 26 -36.48 -2.37 39.04
C ARG A 26 -37.02 -1.02 38.57
N ALA A 27 -36.24 -0.31 37.75
CA ALA A 27 -36.75 0.72 36.85
C ALA A 27 -37.10 0.08 35.50
N ALA A 28 -38.25 0.47 34.94
CA ALA A 28 -38.72 0.02 33.64
C ALA A 28 -37.86 0.60 32.50
N ASP A 29 -37.52 -0.25 31.52
CA ASP A 29 -36.81 0.14 30.30
C ASP A 29 -37.67 1.11 29.46
N ALA A 30 -37.13 2.29 29.17
CA ALA A 30 -37.61 3.16 28.10
C ALA A 30 -36.90 2.76 26.79
N PRO A 31 -37.59 2.76 25.63
CA PRO A 31 -36.99 2.33 24.37
C PRO A 31 -35.94 3.34 23.89
N ALA A 32 -34.78 2.84 23.47
CA ALA A 32 -33.73 3.64 22.84
C ALA A 32 -34.23 4.28 21.53
N PRO A 33 -33.82 5.52 21.20
CA PRO A 33 -34.21 6.16 19.95
C PRO A 33 -33.52 5.47 18.76
N ALA A 34 -34.30 5.18 17.72
CA ALA A 34 -33.82 4.57 16.49
C ALA A 34 -32.73 5.43 15.80
N PRO A 35 -31.66 4.83 15.26
CA PRO A 35 -30.70 5.57 14.44
C PRO A 35 -31.39 6.01 13.15
N LYS A 36 -31.52 7.33 12.99
CA LYS A 36 -31.89 7.96 11.72
C LYS A 36 -30.64 8.08 10.86
N GLY A 37 -30.71 7.53 9.65
CA GLY A 37 -29.74 7.78 8.59
C GLY A 37 -29.25 6.50 7.93
N GLU A 38 -30.06 5.92 7.04
CA GLU A 38 -29.54 5.13 5.93
C GLU A 38 -28.59 6.05 5.14
N VAL A 39 -27.30 5.75 5.17
CA VAL A 39 -26.37 6.27 4.16
C VAL A 39 -26.56 5.36 2.95
N SER A 40 -27.40 5.80 2.00
CA SER A 40 -27.50 5.19 0.69
C SER A 40 -26.13 5.28 0.02
N GLY A 41 -25.40 4.16 0.03
CA GLY A 41 -24.21 4.00 -0.77
C GLY A 41 -24.62 3.95 -2.24
N GLU A 42 -24.56 5.08 -2.94
CA GLU A 42 -24.58 5.07 -4.39
C GLU A 42 -23.44 4.15 -4.90
N PRO A 43 -23.74 3.20 -5.81
CA PRO A 43 -22.74 2.29 -6.34
C PRO A 43 -21.55 3.06 -6.93
N LEU A 44 -20.33 2.59 -6.64
CA LEU A 44 -19.07 3.12 -7.19
C LEU A 44 -19.10 3.35 -8.71
N ARG A 45 -19.90 2.55 -9.43
CA ARG A 45 -20.14 2.70 -10.88
C ARG A 45 -20.72 4.06 -11.24
N ASP A 46 -21.65 4.58 -10.47
CA ASP A 46 -22.33 5.84 -10.75
C ASP A 46 -21.37 7.01 -10.48
N ARG A 47 -20.58 6.91 -9.40
CA ARG A 47 -19.52 7.89 -9.06
C ARG A 47 -18.40 7.93 -10.11
N LEU A 48 -17.96 6.77 -10.61
CA LEU A 48 -16.97 6.69 -11.69
C LEU A 48 -17.55 7.20 -13.02
N ALA A 49 -18.81 6.89 -13.32
CA ALA A 49 -19.47 7.35 -14.54
C ALA A 49 -19.64 8.88 -14.55
N ASP A 50 -19.93 9.49 -13.41
CA ASP A 50 -20.05 10.95 -13.32
C ASP A 50 -18.69 11.64 -13.43
N ARG A 51 -17.62 11.09 -12.84
CA ARG A 51 -16.26 11.60 -13.09
C ARG A 51 -15.80 11.49 -14.55
N LEU A 52 -16.10 10.37 -15.21
CA LEU A 52 -15.80 10.23 -16.65
C LEU A 52 -16.52 11.28 -17.51
N LYS A 53 -17.72 11.71 -17.11
CA LYS A 53 -18.45 12.80 -17.79
C LYS A 53 -17.81 14.15 -17.50
N GLU A 54 -17.37 14.41 -16.27
CA GLU A 54 -16.70 15.65 -15.87
C GLU A 54 -15.35 15.83 -16.55
N ASP A 55 -14.52 14.78 -16.61
CA ASP A 55 -13.24 14.80 -17.32
C ASP A 55 -13.43 15.01 -18.83
N ALA A 56 -14.45 14.38 -19.42
CA ALA A 56 -14.80 14.59 -20.83
C ALA A 56 -15.31 16.02 -21.11
N ALA A 57 -15.95 16.67 -20.14
CA ALA A 57 -16.38 18.07 -20.25
C ALA A 57 -15.19 19.03 -20.12
N ALA A 58 -14.25 18.76 -19.20
CA ALA A 58 -13.02 19.53 -19.04
C ALA A 58 -12.12 19.48 -20.29
N LEU A 59 -12.02 18.31 -20.94
CA LEU A 59 -11.30 18.17 -22.22
C LEU A 59 -11.95 18.99 -23.36
N LYS A 60 -13.27 19.14 -23.37
CA LYS A 60 -13.98 19.93 -24.41
C LYS A 60 -13.80 21.44 -24.22
N LEU A 61 -13.65 21.92 -22.99
CA LEU A 61 -13.40 23.35 -22.72
C LEU A 61 -11.98 23.82 -23.06
N SER A 62 -11.01 22.91 -23.19
CA SER A 62 -9.59 23.26 -23.41
C SER A 62 -9.19 23.47 -24.88
N THR A 63 -10.11 23.27 -25.83
CA THR A 63 -9.83 23.47 -27.27
C THR A 63 -10.33 24.84 -27.76
N LYS A 64 -9.49 25.87 -27.67
CA LYS A 64 -9.71 27.17 -28.34
C LYS A 64 -8.72 27.31 -29.51
N PRO A 65 -9.13 27.75 -30.72
CA PRO A 65 -8.23 27.80 -31.88
C PRO A 65 -7.25 28.97 -31.78
N ALA A 66 -6.00 28.74 -32.21
CA ALA A 66 -4.95 29.75 -32.29
C ALA A 66 -5.23 30.78 -33.41
N GLY A 67 -5.23 32.06 -33.06
CA GLY A 67 -5.29 33.18 -34.00
C GLY A 67 -3.89 33.63 -34.46
N ALA A 68 -3.80 34.04 -35.72
CA ALA A 68 -2.61 34.46 -36.47
C ALA A 68 -1.96 35.77 -35.96
N PRO A 69 -0.67 36.06 -36.29
CA PRO A 69 0.07 37.21 -35.77
C PRO A 69 -0.07 38.46 -36.68
N PRO A 70 0.14 39.68 -36.16
CA PRO A 70 0.37 40.84 -37.02
C PRO A 70 1.84 41.28 -37.05
N ASP A 71 2.07 42.08 -38.08
CA ASP A 71 3.29 42.40 -38.80
C ASP A 71 4.29 43.36 -38.12
N VAL A 72 5.51 43.30 -38.64
CA VAL A 72 6.67 44.15 -38.36
C VAL A 72 6.50 45.54 -38.98
N ARG A 73 6.72 46.62 -38.21
CA ARG A 73 7.24 47.89 -38.76
C ARG A 73 8.23 48.60 -37.85
N THR A 74 9.24 49.11 -38.52
CA THR A 74 10.49 49.76 -38.13
C THR A 74 10.33 51.19 -37.61
N SER A 75 11.14 51.59 -36.61
CA SER A 75 12.02 52.78 -36.65
C SER A 75 12.68 53.04 -35.29
N ASN A 76 14.00 53.23 -35.30
CA ASN A 76 14.85 53.89 -34.30
C ASN A 76 15.33 55.23 -34.90
N PRO A 77 16.11 56.12 -34.24
CA PRO A 77 16.47 56.24 -32.82
C PRO A 77 16.41 57.69 -32.26
N VAL A 78 16.42 57.92 -30.94
CA VAL A 78 17.19 59.05 -30.33
C VAL A 78 17.66 58.68 -28.92
N ASP A 79 18.96 58.93 -28.75
CA ASP A 79 19.84 58.85 -27.60
C ASP A 79 19.38 59.68 -26.38
N GLN A 80 19.22 59.08 -25.19
CA GLN A 80 19.41 59.78 -23.91
C GLN A 80 20.01 58.84 -22.85
N ARG A 81 21.31 59.05 -22.60
CA ARG A 81 22.03 58.56 -21.42
C ARG A 81 21.34 59.02 -20.13
N ALA A 82 20.81 58.07 -19.37
CA ALA A 82 20.52 58.25 -17.95
C ALA A 82 21.10 57.07 -17.15
N ARG A 83 22.00 57.41 -16.23
CA ARG A 83 22.75 56.49 -15.36
C ARG A 83 21.79 55.70 -14.47
N ARG A 84 21.74 54.37 -14.63
CA ARG A 84 21.13 53.45 -13.67
C ARG A 84 22.20 52.93 -12.70
N ALA A 85 22.03 53.23 -11.42
CA ALA A 85 22.74 52.56 -10.35
C ALA A 85 22.38 51.07 -10.36
N ALA A 86 23.40 50.21 -10.45
CA ALA A 86 23.25 48.77 -10.39
C ALA A 86 22.78 48.35 -8.99
N LYS A 87 21.54 47.87 -8.90
CA LYS A 87 21.04 47.09 -7.77
C LYS A 87 21.69 45.69 -7.90
N PRO A 88 22.32 45.12 -6.86
CA PRO A 88 22.92 43.79 -6.99
C PRO A 88 21.84 42.80 -7.38
N ALA A 89 22.07 42.08 -8.47
CA ALA A 89 21.24 40.96 -8.87
C ALA A 89 21.25 39.96 -7.72
N ALA A 90 20.12 39.85 -7.02
CA ALA A 90 19.86 38.69 -6.20
C ALA A 90 20.03 37.48 -7.13
N ALA A 91 21.01 36.63 -6.83
CA ALA A 91 21.09 35.33 -7.45
C ALA A 91 19.75 34.65 -7.20
N ALA A 92 18.93 34.58 -8.23
CA ALA A 92 17.83 33.64 -8.25
C ALA A 92 18.50 32.28 -8.14
N SER A 93 18.52 31.73 -6.92
CA SER A 93 18.68 30.30 -6.74
C SER A 93 17.57 29.70 -7.58
N GLY A 94 17.92 29.23 -8.79
CA GLY A 94 16.99 28.45 -9.60
C GLY A 94 16.55 27.31 -8.70
N ALA A 95 15.32 27.39 -8.19
CA ALA A 95 14.67 26.28 -7.57
C ALA A 95 14.67 25.20 -8.65
N LYS A 96 15.59 24.25 -8.55
CA LYS A 96 15.58 23.07 -9.40
C LYS A 96 14.25 22.41 -9.08
N SER A 97 13.26 22.59 -9.94
CA SER A 97 12.04 21.80 -9.88
C SER A 97 12.49 20.36 -10.07
N SER A 98 12.58 19.61 -8.97
CA SER A 98 12.88 18.19 -9.06
C SER A 98 11.68 17.53 -9.75
N THR A 99 11.92 16.96 -10.92
CA THR A 99 10.90 16.19 -11.63
C THR A 99 10.39 15.08 -10.70
N PRO A 100 9.09 15.05 -10.37
CA PRO A 100 8.52 13.95 -9.59
C PRO A 100 8.67 12.63 -10.35
N TRP A 101 8.90 11.55 -9.62
CA TRP A 101 8.96 10.23 -10.24
C TRP A 101 7.55 9.76 -10.64
N SER A 102 7.49 8.96 -11.70
CA SER A 102 6.28 8.37 -12.25
C SER A 102 6.64 7.10 -13.02
N TYR A 103 5.65 6.48 -13.67
CA TYR A 103 5.88 5.33 -14.55
C TYR A 103 6.05 5.71 -16.03
N THR A 104 5.98 7.01 -16.37
CA THR A 104 6.01 7.50 -17.76
C THR A 104 6.63 8.89 -17.92
N GLY A 105 7.13 9.22 -19.11
CA GLY A 105 7.62 10.57 -19.42
C GLY A 105 8.94 10.90 -18.74
N GLU A 106 9.10 12.13 -18.25
CA GLU A 106 10.34 12.57 -17.60
C GLU A 106 10.60 11.95 -16.23
N GLY A 107 9.56 11.42 -15.58
CA GLY A 107 9.66 10.72 -14.30
C GLY A 107 9.83 9.20 -14.41
N ALA A 108 9.97 8.65 -15.63
CA ALA A 108 9.89 7.20 -15.91
C ALA A 108 11.00 6.35 -15.25
N PRO A 109 10.81 5.01 -15.13
CA PRO A 109 11.72 4.13 -14.39
C PRO A 109 13.18 4.10 -14.83
N ASP A 110 13.45 4.28 -16.13
CA ASP A 110 14.80 4.36 -16.70
C ASP A 110 15.55 5.64 -16.27
N LYS A 111 14.83 6.65 -15.79
CA LYS A 111 15.36 7.94 -15.34
C LYS A 111 15.41 8.08 -13.82
N TRP A 112 14.76 7.19 -13.05
CA TRP A 112 14.60 7.34 -11.59
C TRP A 112 15.90 7.68 -10.85
N GLY A 113 17.00 6.97 -11.14
CA GLY A 113 18.27 7.21 -10.46
C GLY A 113 18.98 8.53 -10.79
N GLN A 114 18.43 9.30 -11.74
CA GLN A 114 18.93 10.62 -12.13
C GLN A 114 18.03 11.77 -11.63
N LEU A 115 16.81 11.47 -11.14
CA LEU A 115 15.85 12.49 -10.73
C LEU A 115 16.31 13.23 -9.46
N GLN A 116 16.81 12.47 -8.48
CA GLN A 116 17.22 12.98 -7.17
C GLN A 116 18.40 12.15 -6.64
N PRO A 117 19.33 12.74 -5.87
CA PRO A 117 20.48 12.01 -5.30
C PRO A 117 20.08 10.77 -4.48
N GLU A 118 18.96 10.83 -3.78
CA GLU A 118 18.42 9.78 -2.93
C GLU A 118 17.98 8.56 -3.74
N PHE A 119 17.69 8.73 -5.04
CA PHE A 119 17.23 7.65 -5.92
C PHE A 119 18.36 6.95 -6.64
N ARG A 120 19.62 7.32 -6.38
CA ARG A 120 20.80 6.79 -7.08
C ARG A 120 20.83 5.26 -7.14
N GLN A 121 20.34 4.58 -6.11
CA GLN A 121 20.29 3.11 -6.05
C GLN A 121 19.42 2.49 -7.15
N CYS A 122 18.40 3.21 -7.66
CA CYS A 122 17.62 2.78 -8.82
C CYS A 122 18.46 2.60 -10.09
N ALA A 123 19.60 3.30 -10.22
CA ALA A 123 20.50 3.22 -11.37
C ALA A 123 21.73 2.33 -11.13
N ILE A 124 22.28 2.31 -9.92
CA ILE A 124 23.54 1.60 -9.62
C ILE A 124 23.35 0.29 -8.85
N GLY A 125 22.14 0.02 -8.34
CA GLY A 125 21.84 -1.19 -7.60
C GLY A 125 22.04 -2.44 -8.44
N THR A 126 22.59 -3.49 -7.83
CA THR A 126 22.88 -4.76 -8.52
C THR A 126 21.93 -5.89 -8.12
N ARG A 127 21.15 -5.67 -7.06
CA ARG A 127 20.15 -6.61 -6.51
C ARG A 127 18.76 -6.00 -6.55
N GLN A 128 18.42 -5.36 -7.66
CA GLN A 128 17.15 -4.65 -7.84
C GLN A 128 15.97 -5.61 -8.11
N SER A 129 14.77 -5.19 -7.74
CA SER A 129 13.49 -5.82 -8.04
C SER A 129 12.66 -4.93 -8.99
N PRO A 130 11.71 -5.49 -9.76
CA PRO A 130 11.33 -6.91 -9.84
C PRO A 130 12.28 -7.73 -10.71
N ILE A 131 12.14 -9.06 -10.66
CA ILE A 131 12.86 -9.99 -11.54
C ILE A 131 11.90 -11.02 -12.16
N ASP A 132 12.39 -11.67 -13.21
CA ASP A 132 11.78 -12.90 -13.69
C ASP A 132 12.34 -14.10 -12.92
N LEU A 133 11.43 -14.85 -12.31
CA LEU A 133 11.70 -16.02 -11.49
C LEU A 133 11.85 -17.23 -12.42
N ARG A 134 13.09 -17.45 -12.86
CA ARG A 134 13.54 -18.56 -13.70
C ARG A 134 14.82 -19.16 -13.12
N ASP A 135 15.20 -20.35 -13.57
CA ASP A 135 16.41 -21.06 -13.13
C ASP A 135 16.47 -21.25 -11.61
N THR A 136 15.34 -21.62 -11.02
CA THR A 136 15.15 -21.71 -9.57
C THR A 136 15.76 -22.98 -8.98
N ILE A 137 16.14 -22.88 -7.70
CA ILE A 137 16.66 -24.03 -6.94
C ILE A 137 15.58 -24.46 -5.95
N LYS A 138 15.06 -25.66 -6.16
CA LYS A 138 14.16 -26.29 -5.20
C LYS A 138 14.92 -26.63 -3.93
N VAL A 139 14.41 -26.13 -2.81
CA VAL A 139 14.95 -26.35 -1.49
C VAL A 139 13.80 -26.54 -0.51
N ASP A 140 14.05 -27.30 0.55
CA ASP A 140 13.11 -27.41 1.66
C ASP A 140 13.14 -26.10 2.46
N GLN A 141 12.31 -25.13 2.04
CA GLN A 141 12.18 -23.85 2.72
C GLN A 141 11.17 -23.97 3.84
N GLU A 142 11.43 -23.26 4.95
CA GLU A 142 10.48 -23.12 6.03
C GLU A 142 9.16 -22.53 5.52
N ARG A 143 8.03 -23.12 5.92
CA ARG A 143 6.73 -22.58 5.58
C ARG A 143 6.55 -21.17 6.17
N ILE A 144 6.04 -20.24 5.36
CA ILE A 144 5.62 -18.92 5.85
C ILE A 144 4.45 -19.11 6.82
N GLN A 145 4.60 -18.64 8.06
CA GLN A 145 3.55 -18.67 9.07
C GLN A 145 2.81 -17.33 9.06
N PHE A 146 1.71 -17.25 8.32
CA PHE A 146 0.85 -16.07 8.31
C PHE A 146 0.00 -16.00 9.60
N ASP A 147 0.01 -14.83 10.23
CA ASP A 147 -0.81 -14.46 11.38
C ASP A 147 -1.66 -13.26 10.98
N TYR A 148 -2.62 -13.52 10.09
CA TYR A 148 -3.55 -12.53 9.57
C TYR A 148 -4.93 -12.70 10.21
N LYS A 149 -5.57 -11.58 10.51
CA LYS A 149 -6.88 -11.51 11.17
C LYS A 149 -7.72 -10.37 10.58
N PRO A 150 -9.05 -10.44 10.70
CA PRO A 150 -9.92 -9.34 10.33
C PRO A 150 -9.46 -8.03 10.99
N SER A 151 -9.28 -6.98 10.19
CA SER A 151 -8.65 -5.74 10.62
C SER A 151 -9.30 -4.51 9.98
N SER A 152 -9.30 -3.40 10.71
CA SER A 152 -9.64 -2.10 10.12
C SER A 152 -8.57 -1.68 9.12
N PHE A 153 -9.00 -0.91 8.12
CA PHE A 153 -8.14 -0.46 7.04
C PHE A 153 -8.54 0.92 6.53
N SER A 154 -7.59 1.57 5.87
CA SER A 154 -7.85 2.75 5.05
C SER A 154 -7.24 2.57 3.66
N VAL A 155 -7.83 3.22 2.67
CA VAL A 155 -7.39 3.19 1.28
C VAL A 155 -6.92 4.58 0.89
N VAL A 156 -5.76 4.64 0.25
CA VAL A 156 -5.20 5.88 -0.32
C VAL A 156 -4.84 5.62 -1.78
N ASP A 157 -5.22 6.54 -2.65
CA ASP A 157 -4.63 6.66 -3.98
C ASP A 157 -3.45 7.63 -3.83
N ASP A 158 -2.22 7.10 -3.78
CA ASP A 158 -1.02 7.93 -3.53
C ASP A 158 -0.48 8.62 -4.80
N GLY A 159 -1.13 8.40 -5.94
CA GLY A 159 -0.70 8.89 -7.25
C GLY A 159 0.18 7.94 -8.04
N HIS A 160 0.58 6.81 -7.44
CA HIS A 160 1.39 5.77 -8.05
C HIS A 160 0.71 4.39 -7.97
N THR A 161 -0.15 4.18 -6.99
CA THR A 161 -0.92 2.97 -6.76
C THR A 161 -2.16 3.24 -5.91
N ILE A 162 -3.03 2.24 -5.81
CA ILE A 162 -3.94 2.11 -4.67
C ILE A 162 -3.18 1.39 -3.55
N GLN A 163 -3.00 2.06 -2.43
CA GLN A 163 -2.40 1.50 -1.21
C GLN A 163 -3.47 1.33 -0.14
N VAL A 164 -3.37 0.23 0.60
CA VAL A 164 -4.24 -0.13 1.71
C VAL A 164 -3.41 -0.20 2.98
N ASN A 165 -3.68 0.72 3.90
CA ASN A 165 -3.08 0.71 5.23
C ASN A 165 -3.92 -0.17 6.15
N VAL A 166 -3.26 -1.05 6.92
CA VAL A 166 -3.95 -2.00 7.81
C VAL A 166 -3.58 -1.68 9.25
N ALA A 167 -4.52 -1.85 10.18
CA ALA A 167 -4.23 -1.73 11.60
C ALA A 167 -3.12 -2.72 12.05
N PRO A 168 -2.27 -2.33 13.02
CA PRO A 168 -1.20 -3.19 13.53
C PRO A 168 -1.69 -4.54 14.08
N GLY A 169 -0.79 -5.53 14.09
CA GLY A 169 -1.03 -6.84 14.69
C GLY A 169 -1.32 -7.96 13.69
N ASN A 170 -1.18 -7.68 12.39
CA ASN A 170 -1.10 -8.70 11.35
C ASN A 170 0.36 -8.87 10.94
N GLY A 171 0.78 -10.09 10.62
CA GLY A 171 2.14 -10.29 10.15
C GLY A 171 2.41 -11.70 9.65
N LEU A 172 3.69 -11.98 9.46
CA LEU A 172 4.19 -13.30 9.14
C LEU A 172 5.42 -13.63 9.98
N THR A 173 5.66 -14.93 10.18
CA THR A 173 6.90 -15.44 10.74
C THR A 173 7.58 -16.37 9.73
N ILE A 174 8.88 -16.14 9.50
CA ILE A 174 9.73 -16.96 8.64
C ILE A 174 11.19 -16.84 9.06
N MET A 175 11.96 -17.91 8.96
CA MET A 175 13.38 -17.96 9.35
C MET A 175 13.61 -17.47 10.79
N GLY A 176 12.69 -17.85 11.69
CA GLY A 176 12.69 -17.45 13.11
C GLY A 176 12.51 -15.95 13.35
N ARG A 177 12.00 -15.19 12.38
CA ARG A 177 11.76 -13.74 12.49
C ARG A 177 10.32 -13.40 12.18
N ARG A 178 9.76 -12.50 12.99
CA ARG A 178 8.42 -11.94 12.78
C ARG A 178 8.52 -10.60 12.05
N TYR A 179 7.69 -10.43 11.02
CA TYR A 179 7.52 -9.22 10.25
C TYR A 179 6.06 -8.77 10.35
N GLU A 180 5.81 -7.56 10.86
CA GLU A 180 4.49 -6.95 10.96
C GLU A 180 4.10 -6.33 9.61
N LEU A 181 2.89 -6.60 9.15
CA LEU A 181 2.32 -6.00 7.95
C LEU A 181 2.13 -4.49 8.17
N GLN A 182 2.61 -3.70 7.21
CA GLN A 182 2.50 -2.24 7.24
C GLN A 182 1.37 -1.78 6.32
N GLN A 183 1.36 -2.30 5.10
CA GLN A 183 0.40 -1.97 4.06
C GLN A 183 0.42 -3.06 2.98
N PHE A 184 -0.57 -3.02 2.09
CA PHE A 184 -0.43 -3.66 0.78
C PHE A 184 -0.90 -2.74 -0.34
N HIS A 185 -0.39 -2.97 -1.55
CA HIS A 185 -0.71 -2.15 -2.72
C HIS A 185 -0.67 -3.00 -4.00
N PHE A 186 -1.03 -2.40 -5.14
CA PHE A 186 -1.30 -3.13 -6.37
C PHE A 186 -0.49 -2.60 -7.55
N HIS A 187 -0.02 -3.51 -8.40
CA HIS A 187 0.57 -3.15 -9.69
C HIS A 187 -0.15 -3.84 -10.85
N ARG A 188 -0.17 -3.15 -11.99
CA ARG A 188 -0.65 -3.63 -13.28
C ARG A 188 0.32 -3.23 -14.39
N PRO A 189 0.76 -4.19 -15.23
CA PRO A 189 0.65 -5.65 -15.05
C PRO A 189 1.43 -6.13 -13.82
N SER A 190 1.55 -7.45 -13.59
CA SER A 190 2.46 -7.92 -12.52
C SER A 190 3.89 -7.44 -12.75
N GLU A 191 4.55 -7.00 -11.67
CA GLU A 191 5.95 -6.61 -11.70
C GLU A 191 6.86 -7.83 -11.89
N GLU A 192 6.67 -8.85 -11.06
CA GLU A 192 7.36 -10.13 -11.21
C GLU A 192 6.85 -10.91 -12.42
N ARG A 193 7.74 -11.78 -12.93
CA ARG A 193 7.38 -12.84 -13.88
C ARG A 193 7.79 -14.20 -13.33
N ILE A 194 7.13 -15.25 -13.78
CA ILE A 194 7.53 -16.64 -13.51
C ILE A 194 7.80 -17.30 -14.86
N ASN A 195 9.04 -17.74 -15.10
CA ASN A 195 9.47 -18.35 -16.37
C ASN A 195 9.05 -17.52 -17.60
N GLY A 196 9.18 -16.19 -17.51
CA GLY A 196 8.81 -15.25 -18.56
C GLY A 196 7.32 -14.91 -18.66
N ARG A 197 6.44 -15.62 -17.93
CA ARG A 197 5.00 -15.30 -17.87
C ARG A 197 4.77 -14.09 -16.97
N GLN A 198 4.13 -13.07 -17.54
CA GLN A 198 3.58 -11.93 -16.80
C GLN A 198 2.10 -12.20 -16.48
N TYR A 199 1.66 -11.77 -15.30
CA TYR A 199 0.30 -11.92 -14.81
C TYR A 199 -0.48 -10.60 -14.96
N ASP A 200 -1.81 -10.66 -14.85
CA ASP A 200 -2.68 -9.49 -15.08
C ASP A 200 -2.38 -8.37 -14.09
N MET A 201 -2.17 -8.71 -12.82
CA MET A 201 -1.83 -7.78 -11.74
C MET A 201 -0.97 -8.47 -10.66
N VAL A 202 -0.47 -7.73 -9.69
CA VAL A 202 0.13 -8.26 -8.46
C VAL A 202 -0.27 -7.40 -7.27
N ALA A 203 -0.50 -8.02 -6.12
CA ALA A 203 -0.58 -7.33 -4.84
C ALA A 203 0.73 -7.53 -4.06
N HIS A 204 1.33 -6.45 -3.59
CA HIS A 204 2.53 -6.48 -2.75
C HIS A 204 2.15 -6.15 -1.31
N LEU A 205 2.34 -7.11 -0.40
CA LEU A 205 2.09 -6.95 1.04
C LEU A 205 3.44 -6.68 1.72
N VAL A 206 3.62 -5.46 2.21
CA VAL A 206 4.90 -4.98 2.75
C VAL A 206 4.92 -5.14 4.26
N HIS A 207 5.93 -5.86 4.76
CA HIS A 207 6.10 -6.15 6.17
C HIS A 207 7.45 -5.65 6.68
N LYS A 208 7.52 -5.28 7.96
CA LYS A 208 8.77 -4.89 8.62
C LYS A 208 8.93 -5.60 9.95
N ASP A 209 10.16 -6.00 10.26
CA ASP A 209 10.48 -6.50 11.60
C ASP A 209 10.87 -5.36 12.55
N ALA A 210 11.09 -5.68 13.83
CA ALA A 210 11.48 -4.72 14.86
C ALA A 210 12.83 -4.00 14.58
N GLY A 211 13.67 -4.56 13.71
CA GLY A 211 14.92 -3.95 13.26
C GLY A 211 14.77 -3.11 11.99
N GLY A 212 13.56 -2.95 11.45
CA GLY A 212 13.28 -2.23 10.23
C GLY A 212 13.61 -2.99 8.94
N ARG A 213 13.95 -4.29 9.02
CA ARG A 213 14.17 -5.12 7.83
C ARG A 213 12.84 -5.40 7.16
N GLU A 214 12.83 -5.30 5.85
CA GLU A 214 11.61 -5.43 5.06
C GLU A 214 11.47 -6.83 4.44
N ALA A 215 10.24 -7.34 4.45
CA ALA A 215 9.83 -8.52 3.71
C ALA A 215 8.56 -8.22 2.92
N THR A 216 8.57 -8.48 1.62
CA THR A 216 7.44 -8.25 0.73
C THR A 216 6.90 -9.59 0.23
N VAL A 217 5.62 -9.85 0.50
CA VAL A 217 4.89 -10.97 -0.08
C VAL A 217 4.22 -10.50 -1.36
N ALA A 218 4.54 -11.13 -2.48
CA ALA A 218 3.90 -10.85 -3.76
C ALA A 218 2.85 -11.92 -4.06
N VAL A 219 1.60 -11.48 -4.20
CA VAL A 219 0.46 -12.31 -4.62
C VAL A 219 0.15 -11.96 -6.07
N LEU A 220 0.51 -12.87 -6.99
CA LEU A 220 0.20 -12.71 -8.40
C LEU A 220 -1.30 -12.87 -8.63
N LEU A 221 -1.87 -12.02 -9.47
CA LEU A 221 -3.31 -11.99 -9.75
C LEU A 221 -3.53 -12.30 -11.23
N GLU A 222 -4.42 -13.26 -11.51
CA GLU A 222 -4.80 -13.62 -12.88
C GLU A 222 -6.31 -13.49 -13.09
N ARG A 223 -6.71 -13.20 -14.33
CA ARG A 223 -8.11 -13.08 -14.69
C ARG A 223 -8.88 -14.37 -14.37
N GLY A 224 -9.95 -14.23 -13.59
CA GLY A 224 -10.82 -15.34 -13.21
C GLY A 224 -12.09 -14.85 -12.53
N GLN A 225 -12.47 -15.48 -11.42
CA GLN A 225 -13.60 -15.09 -10.59
C GLN A 225 -13.36 -13.79 -9.81
N ASP A 226 -14.44 -13.17 -9.33
CA ASP A 226 -14.37 -11.99 -8.45
C ASP A 226 -13.58 -12.31 -7.16
N GLN A 227 -12.70 -11.39 -6.77
CA GLN A 227 -11.97 -11.45 -5.50
C GLN A 227 -12.65 -10.54 -4.47
N ALA A 228 -13.19 -11.12 -3.40
CA ALA A 228 -14.05 -10.40 -2.44
C ALA A 228 -13.33 -9.29 -1.64
N LEU A 229 -12.09 -9.52 -1.21
CA LEU A 229 -11.29 -8.50 -0.54
C LEU A 229 -10.97 -7.34 -1.49
N ILE A 230 -10.57 -7.60 -2.73
CA ILE A 230 -10.31 -6.55 -3.73
C ILE A 230 -11.59 -5.76 -4.00
N GLN A 231 -12.74 -6.42 -4.11
CA GLN A 231 -14.02 -5.72 -4.25
C GLN A 231 -14.30 -4.80 -3.05
N THR A 232 -14.01 -5.27 -1.83
CA THR A 232 -14.17 -4.50 -0.61
C THR A 232 -13.26 -3.26 -0.63
N VAL A 233 -12.02 -3.39 -1.07
CA VAL A 233 -11.13 -2.23 -1.23
C VAL A 233 -11.68 -1.28 -2.30
N TRP A 234 -12.15 -1.79 -3.45
CA TRP A 234 -12.61 -0.94 -4.56
C TRP A 234 -13.84 -0.13 -4.17
N ASN A 235 -14.74 -0.71 -3.37
CA ASN A 235 -15.91 -0.02 -2.84
C ASN A 235 -15.57 1.16 -1.91
N HIS A 236 -14.33 1.25 -1.43
CA HIS A 236 -13.86 2.28 -0.50
C HIS A 236 -12.66 3.07 -1.04
N LEU A 237 -12.51 3.13 -2.36
CA LEU A 237 -11.53 4.00 -2.99
C LEU A 237 -11.82 5.47 -2.62
N PRO A 238 -10.78 6.26 -2.28
CA PRO A 238 -10.96 7.70 -2.09
C PRO A 238 -11.42 8.36 -3.39
N LEU A 239 -12.09 9.50 -3.26
CA LEU A 239 -12.52 10.26 -4.43
C LEU A 239 -11.32 10.95 -5.09
N GLU A 240 -10.46 11.59 -4.32
CA GLU A 240 -9.32 12.33 -4.84
C GLU A 240 -7.99 11.63 -4.56
N ARG A 241 -7.02 11.85 -5.44
CA ARG A 241 -5.64 11.40 -5.24
C ARG A 241 -5.02 12.15 -4.06
N GLY A 242 -4.32 11.44 -3.21
CA GLY A 242 -3.73 11.93 -1.97
C GLY A 242 -4.66 11.84 -0.77
N ASP A 243 -5.96 11.65 -1.00
CA ASP A 243 -6.91 11.46 0.10
C ASP A 243 -6.83 10.04 0.65
N THR A 244 -7.01 9.94 1.95
CA THR A 244 -7.15 8.66 2.65
C THR A 244 -8.59 8.48 3.08
N TYR A 245 -9.19 7.35 2.70
CA TYR A 245 -10.53 6.96 3.11
C TYR A 245 -10.48 5.77 4.08
N THR A 246 -10.98 5.96 5.30
CA THR A 246 -11.09 4.89 6.31
C THR A 246 -12.39 4.12 6.11
N ALA A 247 -12.29 2.83 5.85
CA ALA A 247 -13.48 2.01 5.63
C ALA A 247 -14.19 1.66 6.95
N PRO A 248 -15.53 1.73 7.02
CA PRO A 248 -16.31 1.39 8.21
C PRO A 248 -16.52 -0.13 8.38
N VAL A 249 -15.81 -0.96 7.62
CA VAL A 249 -15.89 -2.42 7.63
C VAL A 249 -14.48 -3.02 7.77
N PRO A 250 -14.32 -4.22 8.33
CA PRO A 250 -13.03 -4.89 8.36
C PRO A 250 -12.71 -5.57 7.01
N ILE A 251 -11.42 -5.84 6.78
CA ILE A 251 -10.95 -6.76 5.74
C ILE A 251 -10.28 -7.98 6.37
N ASP A 252 -10.43 -9.13 5.72
CA ASP A 252 -9.74 -10.36 6.09
C ASP A 252 -8.66 -10.69 5.06
N LEU A 253 -7.41 -10.38 5.41
CA LEU A 253 -6.24 -10.54 4.54
C LEU A 253 -5.97 -12.00 4.15
N THR A 254 -6.50 -12.98 4.89
CA THR A 254 -6.34 -14.39 4.52
C THR A 254 -6.98 -14.70 3.17
N GLN A 255 -7.99 -13.91 2.75
CA GLN A 255 -8.64 -14.04 1.44
C GLN A 255 -7.71 -13.74 0.26
N LEU A 256 -6.65 -12.96 0.46
CA LEU A 256 -5.62 -12.71 -0.55
C LEU A 256 -4.60 -13.84 -0.66
N LEU A 257 -4.57 -14.79 0.27
CA LEU A 257 -3.62 -15.88 0.23
C LEU A 257 -4.16 -17.03 -0.64
N PRO A 258 -3.36 -17.56 -1.59
CA PRO A 258 -3.72 -18.76 -2.31
C PRO A 258 -3.78 -19.98 -1.37
N LYS A 259 -4.47 -21.03 -1.82
CA LYS A 259 -4.59 -22.30 -1.08
C LYS A 259 -3.23 -22.97 -0.92
N ASP A 260 -2.44 -23.01 -2.00
CA ASP A 260 -1.03 -23.41 -1.99
C ASP A 260 -0.16 -22.17 -1.78
N GLN A 261 0.51 -22.13 -0.63
CA GLN A 261 1.39 -21.05 -0.21
C GLN A 261 2.86 -21.31 -0.55
N GLY A 262 3.15 -22.30 -1.41
CA GLY A 262 4.48 -22.50 -1.96
C GLY A 262 4.96 -21.23 -2.67
N TYR A 263 6.25 -20.92 -2.55
CA TYR A 263 6.76 -19.60 -2.88
C TYR A 263 8.21 -19.63 -3.39
N PHE A 264 8.56 -18.57 -4.11
CA PHE A 264 9.94 -18.23 -4.43
C PHE A 264 10.49 -17.23 -3.42
N SER A 265 11.76 -17.34 -3.07
CA SER A 265 12.44 -16.34 -2.24
C SER A 265 13.76 -15.86 -2.82
N TYR A 266 14.01 -14.57 -2.68
CA TYR A 266 15.25 -13.92 -3.04
C TYR A 266 15.43 -12.60 -2.27
N MET A 267 16.67 -12.12 -2.18
CA MET A 267 16.96 -10.77 -1.67
C MET A 267 17.01 -9.79 -2.84
N GLY A 268 16.18 -8.76 -2.76
CA GLY A 268 15.96 -7.76 -3.79
C GLY A 268 15.95 -6.33 -3.25
N SER A 269 15.16 -5.47 -3.90
CA SER A 269 14.95 -4.07 -3.51
C SER A 269 13.47 -3.71 -3.42
N MET A 270 13.16 -2.49 -2.99
CA MET A 270 11.90 -1.84 -3.34
C MET A 270 11.78 -1.68 -4.86
N THR A 271 10.57 -1.76 -5.40
CA THR A 271 10.28 -1.60 -6.84
C THR A 271 9.95 -0.15 -7.22
N THR A 272 9.95 0.76 -6.26
CA THR A 272 9.78 2.20 -6.45
C THR A 272 10.97 2.96 -5.83
N PRO A 273 11.21 4.22 -6.22
CA PRO A 273 12.24 5.05 -5.59
C PRO A 273 12.04 5.13 -4.06
N PRO A 274 13.12 5.04 -3.26
CA PRO A 274 14.54 5.12 -3.64
C PRO A 274 15.18 3.80 -4.11
N CYS A 275 14.40 2.75 -4.35
CA CYS A 275 14.86 1.44 -4.79
C CYS A 275 15.86 0.77 -3.83
N THR A 276 15.66 0.98 -2.53
CA THR A 276 16.51 0.44 -1.46
C THR A 276 16.61 -1.07 -1.54
N GLU A 277 17.84 -1.60 -1.58
CA GLU A 277 18.11 -3.05 -1.53
C GLU A 277 18.01 -3.62 -0.10
N GLY A 278 18.00 -4.95 0.01
CA GLY A 278 17.91 -5.64 1.30
C GLY A 278 16.49 -6.06 1.67
N VAL A 279 15.56 -6.03 0.71
CA VAL A 279 14.18 -6.51 0.88
C VAL A 279 14.15 -8.02 0.66
N LEU A 280 13.57 -8.76 1.60
CA LEU A 280 13.26 -10.18 1.42
C LEU A 280 11.98 -10.32 0.58
N TRP A 281 12.11 -10.85 -0.62
CA TRP A 281 10.95 -11.12 -1.48
C TRP A 281 10.44 -12.55 -1.27
N LEU A 282 9.13 -12.69 -1.12
CA LEU A 282 8.38 -13.93 -0.97
C LEU A 282 7.26 -13.96 -2.01
N VAL A 283 7.53 -14.52 -3.19
CA VAL A 283 6.57 -14.51 -4.32
C VAL A 283 5.79 -15.81 -4.32
N LEU A 284 4.49 -15.76 -4.04
CA LEU A 284 3.66 -16.96 -3.99
C LEU A 284 3.49 -17.54 -5.41
N ARG A 285 3.66 -18.86 -5.55
CA ARG A 285 3.65 -19.55 -6.85
C ARG A 285 2.24 -19.59 -7.45
N GLN A 286 1.25 -19.90 -6.62
CA GLN A 286 -0.13 -19.99 -7.06
C GLN A 286 -0.75 -18.59 -7.15
N PRO A 287 -1.23 -18.15 -8.33
CA PRO A 287 -1.93 -16.89 -8.44
C PRO A 287 -3.32 -16.95 -7.80
N VAL A 288 -3.83 -15.79 -7.41
CA VAL A 288 -5.21 -15.60 -6.97
C VAL A 288 -6.03 -15.02 -8.12
N GLN A 289 -7.30 -15.42 -8.22
CA GLN A 289 -8.18 -14.94 -9.28
C GLN A 289 -8.71 -13.55 -8.97
N VAL A 290 -8.84 -12.73 -9.99
CA VAL A 290 -9.48 -11.41 -9.98
C VAL A 290 -10.31 -11.25 -11.26
N SER A 291 -11.49 -10.65 -11.20
CA SER A 291 -12.33 -10.58 -12.40
C SER A 291 -11.86 -9.53 -13.39
N ALA A 292 -12.31 -9.68 -14.65
CA ALA A 292 -12.03 -8.71 -15.70
C ALA A 292 -12.53 -7.30 -15.33
N GLN A 293 -13.66 -7.21 -14.62
CA GLN A 293 -14.25 -5.96 -14.16
C GLN A 293 -13.37 -5.31 -13.08
N GLN A 294 -12.87 -6.09 -12.12
CA GLN A 294 -11.98 -5.61 -11.07
C GLN A 294 -10.63 -5.13 -11.64
N ILE A 295 -10.05 -5.88 -12.59
CA ILE A 295 -8.86 -5.47 -13.34
C ILE A 295 -9.16 -4.17 -14.09
N SER A 296 -10.32 -4.08 -14.73
CA SER A 296 -10.73 -2.90 -15.50
C SER A 296 -10.78 -1.65 -14.62
N VAL A 297 -11.41 -1.71 -13.44
CA VAL A 297 -11.45 -0.58 -12.50
C VAL A 297 -10.04 -0.07 -12.19
N PHE A 298 -9.13 -0.98 -11.81
CA PHE A 298 -7.75 -0.59 -11.53
C PHE A 298 -7.04 -0.01 -12.75
N SER A 299 -7.22 -0.62 -13.93
CA SER A 299 -6.55 -0.20 -15.17
C SER A 299 -6.96 1.19 -15.66
N HIS A 300 -8.16 1.68 -15.30
CA HIS A 300 -8.57 3.05 -15.61
C HIS A 300 -7.84 4.08 -14.76
N LEU A 301 -7.52 3.73 -13.51
CA LEU A 301 -6.73 4.58 -12.61
C LEU A 301 -5.24 4.48 -12.94
N TYR A 302 -4.76 3.26 -13.14
CA TYR A 302 -3.36 2.91 -13.36
C TYR A 302 -3.22 1.95 -14.55
N PRO A 303 -3.12 2.47 -15.79
CA PRO A 303 -2.93 1.65 -16.98
C PRO A 303 -1.62 0.87 -16.95
N MET A 304 -0.56 1.51 -16.45
CA MET A 304 0.79 0.97 -16.33
C MET A 304 1.46 1.57 -15.09
N ASN A 305 1.63 0.77 -14.06
CA ASN A 305 2.38 1.15 -12.86
C ASN A 305 3.38 0.07 -12.42
N ALA A 306 3.86 -0.75 -13.36
CA ALA A 306 4.89 -1.76 -13.11
C ALA A 306 6.27 -1.27 -13.56
N ARG A 307 7.27 -1.38 -12.69
CA ARG A 307 8.68 -1.20 -13.03
C ARG A 307 9.11 -2.32 -14.00
N PRO A 308 9.94 -2.01 -15.01
CA PRO A 308 10.56 -3.04 -15.85
C PRO A 308 11.37 -4.05 -15.04
N LEU A 309 11.49 -5.27 -15.57
CA LEU A 309 12.34 -6.31 -14.98
C LEU A 309 13.80 -5.85 -14.87
N GLN A 310 14.40 -6.22 -13.75
CA GLN A 310 15.80 -5.97 -13.44
C GLN A 310 16.63 -7.22 -13.68
N ALA A 311 17.94 -7.06 -13.91
CA ALA A 311 18.82 -8.19 -14.14
C ALA A 311 18.92 -9.08 -12.89
N PRO A 312 18.86 -10.42 -13.00
CA PRO A 312 18.96 -11.32 -11.85
C PRO A 312 20.36 -11.29 -11.21
N SER A 313 21.40 -10.87 -11.94
CA SER A 313 22.76 -10.62 -11.40
C SER A 313 23.34 -11.80 -10.60
N GLY A 314 23.12 -13.03 -11.07
CA GLY A 314 23.62 -14.25 -10.42
C GLY A 314 22.97 -14.56 -9.06
N ARG A 315 21.87 -13.90 -8.70
CA ARG A 315 21.13 -14.19 -7.47
C ARG A 315 20.57 -15.61 -7.50
N LEU A 316 20.76 -16.33 -6.39
CA LEU A 316 20.08 -17.60 -6.15
C LEU A 316 18.61 -17.31 -5.83
N ILE A 317 17.71 -17.86 -6.63
CA ILE A 317 16.26 -17.82 -6.41
C ILE A 317 15.86 -19.19 -5.86
N LYS A 318 15.40 -19.21 -4.62
CA LYS A 318 14.97 -20.44 -3.95
C LYS A 318 13.50 -20.68 -4.25
N GLU A 319 13.13 -21.92 -4.49
CA GLU A 319 11.75 -22.36 -4.65
C GLU A 319 11.41 -23.34 -3.53
N SER A 320 10.30 -23.14 -2.82
CA SER A 320 9.84 -24.09 -1.81
C SER A 320 9.42 -25.40 -2.47
N ASN A 321 9.50 -26.51 -1.74
CA ASN A 321 8.88 -27.76 -2.20
C ASN A 321 7.37 -27.57 -2.36
#